data_AF-A0A2P6NK01-F1
#
_entry.id   AF-A0A2P6NK01-F1
#
_cell.length_a   1.000
_cell.length_b   1.000
_cell.length_c   1.000
_cell.angle_alpha   90.00
_cell.angle_beta   90.00
_cell.angle_gamma   90.00
#
_symmetry.space_group_name_H-M   'P 1'
#
loop_
_entity.id
_entity.type
_entity.pdbx_description
1 polymer ?
#
loop_
_entity_poly.entity_id
_entity_poly.type
_entity_poly.pdbx_seq_one_letter_code
_entity_poly.pdbx_strand_id
1 'polypeptide(L)'
;MVIAKSSNHCAILQHVVNPGNAPFSSPRRYSGAKHLLASLRTPAMRTELGVWIRGYLGIELKTHSKPMSLGDYPDDTRDLLVNAENERAPLLPSPEKPERTFREVILVSIPVFSGLACLSALQYEVKMLLQISPGTPQSDVFQAAVAMVYVGILLFRIGHYVVFRHFLPRSRVLISQLCVTASILMFVWMFFVSREDTNIAWVYIAYFLGGVGIGIFESNLFNSISTIGPYNKFWAILGIPIGVNIIAIGAFILLKFDFFPGWIFAATAVMNTIGVLAWLIRIYPNAGEAPSVSFSELIAQLKLWREWLPQIAWHSFALSTNRFFVALFNPVDLRISSPTSLDRNIFFAIYDTGFFIGDFISRRIFYPMRIFHPIWFLIFSIGGGVLSLVPAPLVNLFGGFLVAFANGAIYAQSTKKVETEVRSRFNLMSFSVWLIIGDVGSVIGANLTQVLATLVNHLRSS
;
A
#
# COMPACT_ATOMS: atom_id res chain seq x y z
N MET A 1 6.60 28.95 -47.76
CA MET A 1 6.51 28.15 -49.00
C MET A 1 5.80 26.85 -48.64
N VAL A 2 4.52 26.57 -48.88
CA VAL A 2 3.39 27.26 -49.50
C VAL A 2 2.31 27.46 -48.43
N ILE A 3 1.74 28.66 -48.39
CA ILE A 3 0.58 29.06 -47.60
C ILE A 3 -0.65 28.72 -48.43
N ALA A 4 -1.66 28.07 -47.86
CA ALA A 4 -3.04 28.16 -48.35
C ALA A 4 -4.03 28.17 -47.18
N LYS A 5 -4.59 29.36 -47.00
CA LYS A 5 -5.65 29.80 -46.09
C LYS A 5 -6.83 28.84 -45.93
N SER A 6 -7.30 28.69 -44.70
CA SER A 6 -8.72 28.58 -44.37
C SER A 6 -8.99 29.40 -43.11
N SER A 7 -9.28 30.68 -43.33
CA SER A 7 -9.46 31.74 -42.33
C SER A 7 -10.86 31.83 -41.71
N ASN A 8 -11.65 30.75 -41.73
CA ASN A 8 -13.04 30.77 -41.24
C ASN A 8 -13.24 30.14 -39.85
N HIS A 9 -12.27 29.43 -39.30
CA HIS A 9 -12.42 28.77 -37.98
C HIS A 9 -12.04 29.67 -36.79
N CYS A 10 -11.28 30.75 -37.00
CA CYS A 10 -10.80 31.59 -35.90
C CYS A 10 -11.82 32.66 -35.46
N ALA A 11 -12.70 33.12 -36.35
CA ALA A 11 -13.72 34.13 -36.03
C ALA A 11 -14.88 33.57 -35.17
N ILE A 12 -15.18 32.28 -35.28
CA ILE A 12 -16.28 31.64 -34.52
C ILE A 12 -15.83 31.32 -33.08
N LEU A 13 -14.56 30.98 -32.88
CA LEU A 13 -14.01 30.70 -31.54
C LEU A 13 -13.88 31.97 -30.67
N GLN A 14 -13.61 33.14 -31.27
CA GLN A 14 -13.54 34.40 -30.51
C GLN A 14 -14.91 34.85 -29.96
N HIS A 15 -16.03 34.50 -30.62
CA HIS A 15 -17.36 34.83 -30.10
C HIS A 15 -17.85 33.92 -28.98
N VAL A 16 -17.28 32.72 -28.83
CA VAL A 16 -17.66 31.77 -27.77
C VAL A 16 -16.84 31.97 -26.49
N VAL A 17 -15.61 32.49 -26.60
CA VAL A 17 -14.65 32.53 -25.47
C VAL A 17 -14.63 33.85 -24.72
N ASN A 18 -15.25 34.93 -25.21
CA ASN A 18 -15.28 36.22 -24.48
C ASN A 18 -16.70 36.79 -24.25
N PRO A 19 -17.50 36.23 -23.32
CA PRO A 19 -18.72 36.86 -22.88
C PRO A 19 -18.42 37.76 -21.67
N GLY A 20 -18.32 39.07 -21.90
CA GLY A 20 -18.32 40.04 -20.81
C GLY A 20 -19.52 39.81 -19.87
N ASN A 21 -19.23 39.61 -18.57
CA ASN A 21 -20.08 39.72 -17.38
C ASN A 21 -21.59 39.38 -17.46
N ALA A 22 -22.04 38.48 -18.32
CA ALA A 22 -23.43 38.04 -18.36
C ALA A 22 -23.66 36.78 -17.49
N PRO A 23 -24.71 36.74 -16.63
CA PRO A 23 -24.98 35.60 -15.76
C PRO A 23 -25.33 34.31 -16.52
N PHE A 24 -25.04 33.18 -15.87
CA PHE A 24 -25.00 31.82 -16.45
C PHE A 24 -26.31 31.28 -17.05
N SER A 25 -27.43 32.00 -16.94
CA SER A 25 -28.77 31.51 -17.30
C SER A 25 -29.33 32.02 -18.65
N SER A 26 -28.54 32.72 -19.48
CA SER A 26 -29.11 33.29 -20.71
C SER A 26 -29.35 32.24 -21.83
N PRO A 27 -30.53 32.23 -22.49
CA PRO A 27 -30.88 31.32 -23.60
C PRO A 27 -29.93 31.38 -24.81
N ARG A 28 -29.13 32.44 -24.94
CA ARG A 28 -28.26 32.68 -26.11
C ARG A 28 -27.05 31.74 -26.17
N ARG A 29 -26.55 31.18 -25.05
CA ARG A 29 -25.44 30.21 -25.08
C ARG A 29 -25.86 28.84 -25.64
N TYR A 30 -27.13 28.47 -25.50
CA TYR A 30 -27.66 27.17 -25.94
C TYR A 30 -27.87 27.06 -27.45
N SER A 31 -28.20 28.16 -28.14
CA SER A 31 -28.41 28.11 -29.59
C SER A 31 -27.09 27.98 -30.36
N GLY A 32 -26.00 28.59 -29.86
CA GLY A 32 -24.67 28.52 -30.46
C GLY A 32 -24.09 27.10 -30.47
N ALA A 33 -24.17 26.38 -29.34
CA ALA A 33 -23.68 24.99 -29.25
C ALA A 33 -24.47 24.03 -30.15
N LYS A 34 -25.80 24.23 -30.26
CA LYS A 34 -26.64 23.43 -31.17
C LYS A 34 -26.33 23.69 -32.65
N HIS A 35 -26.13 24.95 -33.04
CA HIS A 35 -25.74 25.29 -34.42
C HIS A 35 -24.35 24.74 -34.77
N LEU A 36 -23.40 24.79 -33.83
CA LEU A 36 -22.05 24.26 -34.02
C LEU A 36 -22.08 22.73 -34.23
N LEU A 37 -22.81 21.98 -33.40
CA LEU A 37 -22.98 20.54 -33.55
C LEU A 37 -23.72 20.17 -34.85
N ALA A 38 -24.70 20.97 -35.27
CA ALA A 38 -25.42 20.76 -36.54
C ALA A 38 -24.54 21.02 -37.78
N SER A 39 -23.56 21.93 -37.67
CA SER A 39 -22.65 22.29 -38.77
C SER A 39 -21.55 21.26 -39.06
N LEU A 40 -21.34 20.27 -38.18
CA LEU A 40 -20.32 19.24 -38.35
C LEU A 40 -20.78 18.18 -39.35
N ARG A 41 -19.94 17.92 -40.36
CA ARG A 41 -20.26 17.05 -41.51
C ARG A 41 -20.34 15.56 -41.17
N THR A 42 -19.62 15.07 -40.16
CA THR A 42 -19.57 13.63 -39.86
C THR A 42 -20.17 13.31 -38.49
N PRO A 43 -20.88 12.17 -38.35
CA PRO A 43 -21.43 11.72 -37.07
C PRO A 43 -20.37 11.57 -35.97
N ALA A 44 -19.16 11.11 -36.33
CA ALA A 44 -18.06 10.93 -35.39
C ALA A 44 -17.62 12.25 -34.72
N MET A 45 -17.49 13.34 -35.50
CA MET A 45 -17.15 14.66 -34.97
C MET A 45 -18.23 15.23 -34.05
N ARG A 46 -19.51 14.96 -34.33
CA ARG A 46 -20.62 15.36 -33.45
C ARG A 46 -20.57 14.62 -32.12
N THR A 47 -20.22 13.34 -32.15
CA THR A 47 -20.11 12.52 -30.94
C THR A 47 -18.95 12.97 -30.06
N GLU A 48 -17.76 13.16 -30.63
CA GLU A 48 -16.58 13.61 -29.85
C GLU A 48 -16.77 15.02 -29.28
N LEU A 49 -17.23 15.99 -30.09
CA LEU A 49 -17.48 17.34 -29.60
C LEU A 49 -18.65 17.37 -28.61
N GLY A 50 -19.66 16.53 -28.79
CA GLY A 50 -20.79 16.40 -27.86
C GLY A 50 -20.40 15.77 -26.52
N VAL A 51 -19.42 14.86 -26.48
CA VAL A 51 -18.83 14.34 -25.23
C VAL A 51 -18.01 15.44 -24.55
N TRP A 52 -17.22 16.19 -25.33
CA TRP A 52 -16.41 17.29 -24.79
C TRP A 52 -17.27 18.42 -24.20
N ILE A 53 -18.32 18.85 -24.92
CA ILE A 53 -19.28 19.86 -24.45
C ILE A 53 -20.02 19.41 -23.19
N ARG A 54 -20.40 18.12 -23.10
CA ARG A 54 -21.04 17.55 -21.90
C ARG A 54 -20.11 17.57 -20.68
N GLY A 55 -18.85 17.18 -20.87
CA GLY A 55 -17.85 17.19 -19.79
C GLY A 55 -17.49 18.59 -19.32
N TYR A 56 -17.46 19.57 -20.22
CA TYR A 56 -16.99 20.92 -19.91
C TYR A 56 -18.08 21.88 -19.39
N LEU A 57 -19.32 21.71 -19.85
CA LEU A 57 -20.42 22.63 -19.52
C LEU A 57 -21.48 22.03 -18.59
N GLY A 58 -21.44 20.73 -18.31
CA GLY A 58 -22.44 20.07 -17.44
C GLY A 58 -23.87 20.11 -17.99
N ILE A 59 -24.04 20.33 -19.30
CA ILE A 59 -25.34 20.42 -19.97
C ILE A 59 -25.68 19.09 -20.64
N GLU A 60 -26.77 18.44 -20.23
CA GLU A 60 -27.38 17.34 -20.97
C GLU A 60 -28.05 17.85 -22.25
N LEU A 61 -27.44 17.57 -23.40
CA LEU A 61 -28.10 17.71 -24.69
C LEU A 61 -29.08 16.55 -24.87
N LYS A 62 -30.38 16.82 -24.70
CA LYS A 62 -31.46 15.90 -25.09
C LYS A 62 -31.39 15.64 -26.61
N THR A 63 -30.77 14.53 -27.00
CA THR A 63 -30.90 13.99 -28.35
C THR A 63 -32.24 13.26 -28.46
N HIS A 64 -33.09 13.66 -29.41
CA HIS A 64 -34.42 13.08 -29.65
C HIS A 64 -34.42 11.65 -30.22
N SER A 65 -33.34 10.88 -30.05
CA SER A 65 -33.37 9.44 -30.29
C SER A 65 -34.08 8.78 -29.11
N LYS A 66 -35.25 8.16 -29.34
CA LYS A 66 -35.89 7.24 -28.38
C LYS A 66 -34.81 6.27 -27.88
N PRO A 67 -34.49 6.20 -26.57
CA PRO A 67 -33.58 5.19 -26.07
C PRO A 67 -34.14 3.82 -26.46
N MET A 68 -33.30 2.94 -27.02
CA MET A 68 -33.66 1.53 -27.21
C MET A 68 -34.13 0.99 -25.86
N SER A 69 -35.29 0.35 -25.85
CA SER A 69 -35.78 -0.33 -24.67
C SER A 69 -34.89 -1.53 -24.40
N LEU A 70 -34.80 -1.96 -23.13
CA LEU A 70 -34.00 -3.13 -22.75
C LEU A 70 -34.40 -4.41 -23.51
N GLY A 71 -35.63 -4.46 -24.04
CA GLY A 71 -36.15 -5.57 -24.85
C GLY A 71 -35.65 -5.59 -26.30
N ASP A 72 -34.95 -4.54 -26.75
CA ASP A 72 -34.43 -4.44 -28.12
C ASP A 72 -33.01 -5.03 -28.27
N TYR A 73 -32.39 -5.46 -27.17
CA TYR A 73 -31.07 -6.11 -27.18
C TYR A 73 -31.21 -7.64 -27.27
N PRO A 74 -30.31 -8.32 -28.02
CA PRO A 74 -30.16 -9.77 -27.96
C PRO A 74 -30.01 -10.26 -26.51
N ASP A 75 -30.57 -11.43 -26.17
CA ASP A 75 -30.69 -11.93 -24.79
C ASP A 75 -29.34 -11.99 -24.05
N ASP A 76 -28.27 -12.39 -24.74
CA ASP A 76 -26.89 -12.42 -24.25
C ASP A 76 -26.33 -11.02 -23.93
N THR A 77 -26.71 -10.01 -24.72
CA THR A 77 -26.33 -8.61 -24.46
C THR A 77 -27.19 -8.00 -23.35
N ARG A 78 -28.47 -8.41 -23.27
CA ARG A 78 -29.41 -7.98 -22.25
C ARG A 78 -29.00 -8.47 -20.87
N ASP A 79 -28.57 -9.72 -20.72
CA ASP A 79 -28.06 -10.24 -19.45
C ASP A 79 -26.78 -9.53 -19.01
N LEU A 80 -25.88 -9.22 -19.94
CA LEU A 80 -24.68 -8.43 -19.64
C LEU A 80 -25.03 -6.99 -19.21
N LEU A 81 -26.03 -6.37 -19.85
CA LEU A 81 -26.47 -5.01 -19.53
C LEU A 81 -27.28 -4.95 -18.23
N VAL A 82 -28.14 -5.93 -17.95
CA VAL A 82 -28.89 -6.06 -16.69
C VAL A 82 -27.92 -6.31 -15.54
N ASN A 83 -26.91 -7.16 -15.73
CA ASN A 83 -25.86 -7.35 -14.73
C ASN A 83 -25.03 -6.07 -14.54
N ALA A 84 -24.69 -5.36 -15.62
CA ALA A 84 -23.97 -4.09 -15.54
C ALA A 84 -24.82 -2.94 -14.94
N GLU A 85 -26.14 -2.92 -15.14
CA GLU A 85 -27.06 -1.96 -14.52
C GLU A 85 -27.33 -2.28 -13.06
N ASN A 86 -27.48 -3.55 -12.69
CA ASN A 86 -27.55 -3.98 -11.29
C ASN A 86 -26.24 -3.72 -10.53
N GLU A 87 -25.09 -3.71 -11.22
CA GLU A 87 -23.80 -3.27 -10.68
C GLU A 87 -23.63 -1.73 -10.63
N ARG A 88 -24.35 -0.98 -11.48
CA ARG A 88 -24.30 0.50 -11.54
C ARG A 88 -25.35 1.17 -10.68
N ALA A 89 -26.45 0.51 -10.38
CA ALA A 89 -27.42 0.98 -9.41
C ALA A 89 -26.64 1.21 -8.11
N PRO A 90 -26.65 2.44 -7.54
CA PRO A 90 -26.17 2.61 -6.18
C PRO A 90 -26.99 1.62 -5.37
N LEU A 91 -26.34 0.60 -4.81
CA LEU A 91 -26.97 -0.39 -3.95
C LEU A 91 -27.85 0.41 -3.00
N LEU A 92 -29.17 0.38 -3.22
CA LEU A 92 -30.11 0.86 -2.22
C LEU A 92 -29.65 0.16 -0.95
N PRO A 93 -29.24 0.90 0.10
CA PRO A 93 -28.53 0.32 1.21
C PRO A 93 -29.35 -0.87 1.70
N SER A 94 -28.81 -2.07 1.47
CA SER A 94 -29.31 -3.29 2.08
C SER A 94 -29.52 -2.95 3.55
N PRO A 95 -30.69 -3.27 4.14
CA PRO A 95 -31.09 -2.81 5.47
C PRO A 95 -29.89 -2.86 6.40
N GLU A 96 -29.41 -1.68 6.79
CA GLU A 96 -28.12 -1.47 7.43
C GLU A 96 -27.97 -2.47 8.57
N LYS A 97 -27.20 -3.54 8.35
CA LYS A 97 -26.71 -4.31 9.48
C LYS A 97 -25.93 -3.30 10.33
N PRO A 98 -26.23 -3.18 11.63
CA PRO A 98 -25.58 -2.19 12.49
C PRO A 98 -24.07 -2.35 12.34
N GLU A 99 -23.40 -1.27 11.90
CA GLU A 99 -21.97 -1.29 11.61
C GLU A 99 -21.22 -1.66 12.89
N ARG A 100 -20.75 -2.91 12.96
CA ARG A 100 -20.00 -3.39 14.11
C ARG A 100 -18.51 -3.15 13.86
N THR A 101 -17.91 -2.35 14.73
CA THR A 101 -16.45 -2.18 14.76
C THR A 101 -15.81 -3.29 15.58
N PHE A 102 -15.00 -4.12 14.95
CA PHE A 102 -14.17 -5.16 15.56
C PHE A 102 -12.77 -4.60 15.80
N ARG A 103 -12.54 -4.11 17.01
CA ARG A 103 -11.22 -3.59 17.42
C ARG A 103 -10.18 -4.71 17.48
N GLU A 104 -10.64 -5.94 17.65
CA GLU A 104 -9.87 -7.17 17.72
C GLU A 104 -9.07 -7.47 16.44
N VAL A 105 -9.38 -6.82 15.30
CA VAL A 105 -8.57 -6.92 14.07
C VAL A 105 -7.12 -6.46 14.32
N ILE A 106 -6.89 -5.59 15.32
CA ILE A 106 -5.54 -5.20 15.72
C ILE A 106 -4.70 -6.39 16.20
N LEU A 107 -5.33 -7.39 16.85
CA LEU A 107 -4.68 -8.61 17.35
C LEU A 107 -4.28 -9.57 16.22
N VAL A 108 -4.81 -9.36 15.02
CA VAL A 108 -4.44 -10.11 13.80
C VAL A 108 -3.25 -9.44 13.12
N SER A 109 -3.23 -8.10 13.11
CA SER A 109 -2.18 -7.33 12.43
C SER A 109 -0.88 -7.28 13.23
N ILE A 110 -0.95 -7.08 14.57
CA ILE A 110 0.24 -6.99 15.43
C ILE A 110 1.18 -8.19 15.21
N PRO A 111 0.74 -9.45 15.33
CA PRO A 111 1.67 -10.59 15.26
C PRO A 111 2.32 -10.79 13.89
N VAL A 112 1.57 -10.55 12.81
CA VAL A 112 2.08 -10.69 11.43
C VAL A 112 3.21 -9.70 11.18
N PHE A 113 3.01 -8.45 11.61
CA PHE A 113 4.03 -7.42 11.47
C PHE A 113 5.17 -7.54 12.49
N SER A 114 4.95 -8.15 13.65
CA SER A 114 6.04 -8.60 14.54
C SER A 114 6.88 -9.68 13.87
N GLY A 115 6.25 -10.65 13.18
CA GLY A 115 6.95 -11.65 12.38
C GLY A 115 7.84 -11.01 11.32
N LEU A 116 7.30 -10.08 10.52
CA LEU A 116 8.10 -9.31 9.56
C LEU A 116 9.25 -8.55 10.22
N ALA A 117 9.01 -7.91 11.37
CA ALA A 117 10.04 -7.16 12.07
C ALA A 117 11.17 -8.05 12.61
N CYS A 118 10.89 -9.29 13.03
CA CYS A 118 11.94 -10.24 13.36
C CYS A 118 12.84 -10.54 12.16
N LEU A 119 12.27 -10.68 10.96
CA LEU A 119 13.03 -10.89 9.72
C LEU A 119 13.88 -9.67 9.33
N SER A 120 13.45 -8.45 9.66
CA SER A 120 14.20 -7.24 9.31
C SER A 120 15.20 -6.79 10.39
N ALA A 121 14.78 -6.77 11.66
CA ALA A 121 15.56 -6.17 12.75
C ALA A 121 16.64 -7.11 13.31
N LEU A 122 16.41 -8.44 13.27
CA LEU A 122 17.29 -9.44 13.89
C LEU A 122 18.24 -10.12 12.89
N GLN A 123 18.45 -9.54 11.71
CA GLN A 123 19.33 -10.09 10.68
C GLN A 123 20.75 -10.34 11.19
N TYR A 124 21.28 -9.42 12.00
CA TYR A 124 22.61 -9.56 12.61
C TYR A 124 22.69 -10.81 13.49
N GLU A 125 21.65 -11.09 14.29
CA GLU A 125 21.63 -12.26 15.18
C GLU A 125 21.57 -13.57 14.40
N VAL A 126 20.80 -13.62 13.30
CA VAL A 126 20.78 -14.79 12.39
C VAL A 126 22.15 -14.98 11.73
N LYS A 127 22.82 -13.89 11.36
CA LYS A 127 24.16 -13.93 10.78
C LYS A 127 25.20 -14.45 11.77
N MET A 128 25.11 -14.04 13.04
CA MET A 128 25.95 -14.54 14.12
C MET A 128 25.72 -16.02 14.41
N LEU A 129 24.46 -16.49 14.36
CA LEU A 129 24.13 -17.93 14.48
C LEU A 129 24.85 -18.76 13.41
N LEU A 130 24.95 -18.23 12.18
CA LEU A 130 25.64 -18.88 11.06
C LEU A 130 27.15 -18.67 11.04
N GLN A 131 27.71 -17.96 12.04
CA GLN A 131 29.12 -17.61 12.12
C GLN A 131 29.65 -16.85 10.87
N ILE A 132 28.79 -16.07 10.21
CA ILE A 132 29.15 -15.33 9.00
C ILE A 132 29.72 -13.96 9.39
N SER A 133 31.00 -13.74 9.09
CA SER A 133 31.65 -12.45 9.34
C SER A 133 31.17 -11.34 8.39
N PRO A 134 31.13 -10.06 8.81
CA PRO A 134 30.86 -8.94 7.90
C PRO A 134 31.91 -8.82 6.78
N GLY A 135 31.47 -8.46 5.57
CA GLY A 135 32.36 -8.19 4.43
C GLY A 135 32.95 -9.43 3.73
N THR A 136 32.53 -10.64 4.10
CA THR A 136 32.92 -11.87 3.41
C THR A 136 31.97 -12.21 2.26
N PRO A 137 32.36 -13.01 1.26
CA PRO A 137 31.43 -13.48 0.22
C PRO A 137 30.18 -14.17 0.78
N GLN A 138 30.30 -14.87 1.92
CA GLN A 138 29.16 -15.48 2.61
C GLN A 138 28.20 -14.44 3.17
N SER A 139 28.69 -13.26 3.57
CA SER A 139 27.84 -12.12 3.93
C SER A 139 26.96 -11.70 2.76
N ASP A 140 27.49 -11.67 1.54
CA ASP A 140 26.72 -11.28 0.36
C ASP A 140 25.66 -12.33 0.02
N VAL A 141 26.01 -13.62 0.14
CA VAL A 141 25.04 -14.73 0.00
C VAL A 141 23.94 -14.65 1.06
N PHE A 142 24.28 -14.29 2.30
CA PHE A 142 23.29 -14.06 3.36
C PHE A 142 22.37 -12.89 3.02
N GLN A 143 22.90 -11.78 2.49
CA GLN A 143 22.06 -10.66 2.08
C GLN A 143 21.13 -11.02 0.91
N ALA A 144 21.58 -11.85 -0.03
CA ALA A 144 20.70 -12.40 -1.05
C ALA A 144 19.58 -13.28 -0.45
N ALA A 145 19.88 -14.07 0.59
CA ALA A 145 18.88 -14.84 1.33
C ALA A 145 17.85 -13.94 2.04
N VAL A 146 18.33 -12.89 2.72
CA VAL A 146 17.48 -11.87 3.36
C VAL A 146 16.56 -11.20 2.34
N ALA A 147 17.09 -10.84 1.16
CA ALA A 147 16.33 -10.19 0.09
C ALA A 147 15.13 -11.02 -0.40
N MET A 148 15.13 -12.34 -0.18
CA MET A 148 14.00 -13.20 -0.53
C MET A 148 12.68 -12.82 0.16
N VAL A 149 12.72 -12.13 1.31
CA VAL A 149 11.49 -11.60 1.92
C VAL A 149 10.83 -10.58 1.00
N TYR A 150 11.60 -9.69 0.38
CA TYR A 150 11.08 -8.69 -0.55
C TYR A 150 10.62 -9.30 -1.85
N VAL A 151 11.35 -10.32 -2.36
CA VAL A 151 10.92 -11.09 -3.54
C VAL A 151 9.58 -11.78 -3.26
N GLY A 152 9.45 -12.45 -2.12
CA GLY A 152 8.20 -13.09 -1.69
C GLY A 152 7.05 -12.09 -1.59
N ILE A 153 7.29 -10.92 -0.98
CA ILE A 153 6.29 -9.84 -0.89
C ILE A 153 5.85 -9.43 -2.29
N LEU A 154 6.78 -9.02 -3.16
CA LEU A 154 6.50 -8.49 -4.50
C LEU A 154 5.73 -9.51 -5.36
N LEU A 155 6.20 -10.75 -5.41
CA LEU A 155 5.57 -11.81 -6.19
C LEU A 155 4.14 -12.07 -5.72
N PHE A 156 3.92 -12.13 -4.40
CA PHE A 156 2.62 -12.49 -3.86
C PHE A 156 1.67 -11.30 -3.64
N ARG A 157 2.09 -10.04 -3.85
CA ARG A 157 1.16 -8.89 -3.94
C ARG A 157 0.12 -9.05 -5.04
N ILE A 158 0.50 -9.67 -6.16
CA ILE A 158 -0.40 -9.99 -7.29
C ILE A 158 -0.53 -11.51 -7.46
N GLY A 159 0.52 -12.28 -7.17
CA GLY A 159 0.53 -13.73 -7.32
C GLY A 159 -0.56 -14.45 -6.52
N HIS A 160 -1.05 -13.86 -5.43
CA HIS A 160 -2.14 -14.44 -4.64
C HIS A 160 -3.44 -14.65 -5.44
N TYR A 161 -3.67 -13.88 -6.51
CA TYR A 161 -4.80 -14.08 -7.42
C TYR A 161 -4.69 -15.34 -8.28
N VAL A 162 -3.46 -15.76 -8.59
CA VAL A 162 -3.21 -16.94 -9.43
C VAL A 162 -3.10 -18.17 -8.56
N VAL A 163 -2.22 -18.12 -7.55
CA VAL A 163 -1.89 -19.26 -6.69
C VAL A 163 -3.08 -19.64 -5.80
N PHE A 164 -3.78 -18.65 -5.24
CA PHE A 164 -4.89 -18.87 -4.31
C PHE A 164 -6.26 -18.51 -4.89
N ARG A 165 -6.43 -18.66 -6.21
CA ARG A 165 -7.67 -18.30 -6.91
C ARG A 165 -8.93 -18.94 -6.33
N HIS A 166 -8.82 -20.16 -5.80
CA HIS A 166 -9.93 -20.92 -5.22
C HIS A 166 -10.25 -20.55 -3.77
N PHE A 167 -9.39 -19.75 -3.13
CA PHE A 167 -9.60 -19.32 -1.76
C PHE A 167 -10.24 -17.93 -1.73
N LEU A 168 -11.19 -17.75 -0.81
CA LEU A 168 -11.74 -16.43 -0.49
C LEU A 168 -10.65 -15.55 0.15
N PRO A 169 -10.73 -14.21 0.04
CA PRO A 169 -9.79 -13.30 0.68
C PRO A 169 -9.59 -13.58 2.18
N ARG A 170 -10.66 -13.92 2.92
CA ARG A 170 -10.57 -14.26 4.35
C ARG A 170 -9.74 -15.51 4.63
N SER A 171 -9.78 -16.50 3.73
CA SER A 171 -8.97 -17.72 3.83
C SER A 171 -7.52 -17.45 3.43
N ARG A 172 -7.28 -16.52 2.50
CA ARG A 172 -5.93 -16.06 2.13
C ARG A 172 -5.23 -15.34 3.28
N VAL A 173 -5.97 -14.60 4.12
CA VAL A 173 -5.43 -14.04 5.37
C VAL A 173 -4.93 -15.14 6.31
N LEU A 174 -5.69 -16.22 6.48
CA LEU A 174 -5.25 -17.36 7.29
C LEU A 174 -3.98 -18.02 6.72
N ILE A 175 -3.96 -18.29 5.41
CA ILE A 175 -2.78 -18.84 4.72
C ILE A 175 -1.56 -17.96 4.96
N SER A 176 -1.72 -16.65 4.81
CA SER A 176 -0.68 -15.65 5.07
C SER A 176 -0.14 -15.75 6.50
N GLN A 177 -1.01 -15.80 7.51
CA GLN A 177 -0.59 -15.93 8.91
C GLN A 177 0.16 -17.24 9.16
N LEU A 178 -0.28 -18.35 8.56
CA LEU A 178 0.41 -19.64 8.65
C LEU A 178 1.79 -19.60 7.99
N CYS A 179 1.95 -18.92 6.85
CA CYS A 179 3.26 -18.70 6.23
C CYS A 179 4.21 -17.91 7.15
N VAL A 180 3.76 -16.79 7.72
CA VAL A 180 4.59 -16.02 8.66
C VAL A 180 4.92 -16.84 9.90
N THR A 181 3.96 -17.59 10.44
CA THR A 181 4.17 -18.45 11.61
C THR A 181 5.23 -19.53 11.31
N ALA A 182 5.11 -20.20 10.17
CA ALA A 182 6.07 -21.21 9.74
C ALA A 182 7.47 -20.61 9.52
N SER A 183 7.58 -19.43 8.92
CA SER A 183 8.84 -18.69 8.78
C SER A 183 9.52 -18.45 10.13
N ILE A 184 8.79 -17.95 11.13
CA ILE A 184 9.34 -17.69 12.47
C ILE A 184 9.68 -19.00 13.20
N LEU A 185 8.85 -20.04 13.08
CA LEU A 185 9.13 -21.36 13.65
C LEU A 185 10.40 -21.99 13.06
N MET A 186 10.71 -21.73 11.78
CA MET A 186 11.98 -22.17 11.19
C MET A 186 13.17 -21.50 11.89
N PHE A 187 13.11 -20.20 12.20
CA PHE A 187 14.16 -19.56 12.99
C PHE A 187 14.25 -20.10 14.41
N VAL A 188 13.11 -20.37 15.07
CA VAL A 188 13.11 -21.04 16.38
C VAL A 188 13.85 -22.38 16.28
N TRP A 189 13.55 -23.19 15.27
CA TRP A 189 14.24 -24.45 15.03
C TRP A 189 15.75 -24.26 14.78
N MET A 190 16.16 -23.26 13.98
CA MET A 190 17.57 -22.96 13.74
C MET A 190 18.32 -22.61 15.03
N PHE A 191 17.76 -21.74 15.89
CA PHE A 191 18.39 -21.30 17.13
C PHE A 191 18.44 -22.37 18.24
N PHE A 192 17.40 -23.20 18.37
CA PHE A 192 17.31 -24.18 19.46
C PHE A 192 17.73 -25.59 19.08
N VAL A 193 17.57 -26.00 17.82
CA VAL A 193 17.77 -27.38 17.39
C VAL A 193 18.99 -27.52 16.48
N SER A 194 19.06 -26.76 15.37
CA SER A 194 20.12 -26.95 14.38
C SER A 194 21.47 -26.37 14.79
N ARG A 195 21.48 -25.21 15.46
CA ARG A 195 22.66 -24.46 15.92
C ARG A 195 23.83 -24.47 14.94
N GLU A 196 24.79 -25.37 15.13
CA GLU A 196 26.07 -25.43 14.40
C GLU A 196 25.92 -25.95 12.96
N ASP A 197 24.93 -26.81 12.69
CA ASP A 197 24.71 -27.43 11.37
C ASP A 197 23.75 -26.63 10.47
N THR A 198 23.49 -25.37 10.83
CA THR A 198 22.45 -24.58 10.17
C THR A 198 22.89 -24.18 8.75
N ASN A 199 22.26 -24.79 7.75
CA ASN A 199 22.48 -24.44 6.35
C ASN A 199 21.78 -23.12 5.98
N ILE A 200 22.48 -22.24 5.27
CA ILE A 200 21.95 -20.98 4.73
C ILE A 200 20.70 -21.18 3.85
N ALA A 201 20.51 -22.36 3.23
CA ALA A 201 19.30 -22.70 2.48
C ALA A 201 18.02 -22.54 3.32
N TRP A 202 18.07 -22.83 4.62
CA TRP A 202 16.94 -22.62 5.52
C TRP A 202 16.59 -21.15 5.71
N VAL A 203 17.59 -20.26 5.66
CA VAL A 203 17.39 -18.81 5.66
C VAL A 203 16.63 -18.39 4.41
N TYR A 204 17.03 -18.85 3.22
CA TYR A 204 16.32 -18.54 1.96
C TYR A 204 14.84 -18.91 2.05
N ILE A 205 14.54 -20.13 2.51
CA ILE A 205 13.17 -20.64 2.63
C ILE A 205 12.39 -19.83 3.67
N ALA A 206 12.97 -19.59 4.85
CA ALA A 206 12.29 -18.87 5.92
C ALA A 206 11.98 -17.41 5.54
N TYR A 207 12.95 -16.68 4.96
CA TYR A 207 12.74 -15.31 4.49
C TYR A 207 11.73 -15.26 3.34
N PHE A 208 11.82 -16.17 2.36
CA PHE A 208 10.85 -16.25 1.28
C PHE A 208 9.44 -16.49 1.81
N LEU A 209 9.25 -17.46 2.72
CA LEU A 209 7.95 -17.80 3.29
C LEU A 209 7.35 -16.65 4.11
N GLY A 210 8.18 -15.94 4.88
CA GLY A 210 7.78 -14.71 5.54
C GLY A 210 7.31 -13.65 4.55
N GLY A 211 8.04 -13.50 3.45
CA GLY A 211 7.69 -12.59 2.36
C GLY A 211 6.38 -12.94 1.67
N VAL A 212 6.18 -14.21 1.34
CA VAL A 212 4.91 -14.75 0.81
C VAL A 212 3.76 -14.41 1.74
N GLY A 213 3.94 -14.65 3.04
CA GLY A 213 2.96 -14.31 4.07
C GLY A 213 2.54 -12.84 4.00
N ILE A 214 3.51 -11.91 4.07
CA ILE A 214 3.23 -10.47 4.02
C ILE A 214 2.62 -10.02 2.69
N GLY A 215 3.11 -10.55 1.56
CA GLY A 215 2.60 -10.25 0.23
C GLY A 215 1.10 -10.55 0.08
N ILE A 216 0.64 -11.66 0.67
CA ILE A 216 -0.77 -12.06 0.68
C ILE A 216 -1.58 -11.24 1.70
N PHE A 217 -1.00 -10.91 2.86
CA PHE A 217 -1.75 -10.45 4.04
C PHE A 217 -2.58 -9.19 3.81
N GLU A 218 -1.93 -8.07 3.52
CA GLU A 218 -2.51 -6.73 3.70
C GLU A 218 -3.72 -6.47 2.79
N SER A 219 -3.59 -6.74 1.49
CA SER A 219 -4.68 -6.51 0.53
C SER A 219 -5.88 -7.41 0.82
N ASN A 220 -5.63 -8.67 1.20
CA ASN A 220 -6.69 -9.61 1.56
C ASN A 220 -7.34 -9.26 2.91
N LEU A 221 -6.57 -8.81 3.90
CA LEU A 221 -7.11 -8.36 5.18
C LEU A 221 -8.01 -7.14 4.98
N PHE A 222 -7.52 -6.10 4.30
CA PHE A 222 -8.29 -4.88 4.06
C PHE A 222 -9.56 -5.17 3.27
N ASN A 223 -9.49 -6.01 2.24
CA ASN A 223 -10.67 -6.40 1.48
C ASN A 223 -11.67 -7.18 2.35
N SER A 224 -11.21 -8.13 3.16
CA SER A 224 -12.07 -8.96 4.01
C SER A 224 -12.80 -8.17 5.08
N ILE A 225 -12.16 -7.17 5.69
CA ILE A 225 -12.76 -6.36 6.77
C ILE A 225 -13.54 -5.15 6.24
N SER A 226 -13.42 -4.81 4.95
CA SER A 226 -14.18 -3.72 4.31
C SER A 226 -15.70 -3.95 4.39
N THR A 227 -16.10 -5.22 4.38
CA THR A 227 -17.52 -5.63 4.35
C THR A 227 -18.19 -5.56 5.72
N ILE A 228 -17.41 -5.42 6.79
CA ILE A 228 -17.88 -5.48 8.17
C ILE A 228 -18.19 -4.08 8.73
N GLY A 229 -17.43 -3.08 8.29
CA GLY A 229 -17.61 -1.69 8.71
C GLY A 229 -16.36 -0.82 8.46
N PRO A 230 -16.55 0.51 8.32
CA PRO A 230 -15.53 1.45 7.84
C PRO A 230 -14.35 1.67 8.81
N TYR A 231 -14.56 1.42 10.11
CA TYR A 231 -13.52 1.60 11.13
C TYR A 231 -12.66 0.36 11.38
N ASN A 232 -12.96 -0.80 10.76
CA ASN A 232 -12.16 -2.01 10.98
C ASN A 232 -10.74 -1.88 10.41
N LYS A 233 -10.61 -1.21 9.26
CA LYS A 233 -9.29 -0.91 8.66
C LYS A 233 -8.46 0.01 9.52
N PHE A 234 -9.07 0.97 10.21
CA PHE A 234 -8.36 1.84 11.17
C PHE A 234 -7.60 1.00 12.21
N TRP A 235 -8.27 0.03 12.83
CA TRP A 235 -7.65 -0.85 13.82
C TRP A 235 -6.60 -1.77 13.22
N ALA A 236 -6.84 -2.28 12.00
CA ALA A 236 -5.84 -3.06 11.26
C ALA A 236 -4.56 -2.24 11.03
N ILE A 237 -4.68 -1.02 10.49
CA ILE A 237 -3.53 -0.18 10.16
C ILE A 237 -2.78 0.33 11.40
N LEU A 238 -3.45 0.49 12.55
CA LEU A 238 -2.80 0.81 13.82
C LEU A 238 -2.00 -0.36 14.39
N GLY A 239 -2.41 -1.59 14.09
CA GLY A 239 -1.69 -2.79 14.51
C GLY A 239 -0.32 -2.94 13.84
N ILE A 240 -0.16 -2.38 12.64
CA ILE A 240 1.11 -2.42 11.86
C ILE A 240 2.28 -1.80 12.64
N PRO A 241 2.26 -0.50 13.02
CA PRO A 241 3.37 0.10 13.74
C PRO A 241 3.57 -0.52 15.12
N ILE A 242 2.52 -0.96 15.82
CA ILE A 242 2.67 -1.66 17.10
C ILE A 242 3.42 -2.98 16.91
N GLY A 243 3.00 -3.79 15.93
CA GLY A 243 3.63 -5.08 15.64
C GLY A 243 5.11 -4.94 15.30
N VAL A 244 5.46 -4.01 14.42
CA VAL A 244 6.86 -3.76 14.05
C VAL A 244 7.69 -3.30 15.25
N ASN A 245 7.19 -2.33 16.02
CA ASN A 245 7.98 -1.68 17.05
C ASN A 245 8.03 -2.45 18.37
N ILE A 246 7.12 -3.38 18.64
CA ILE A 246 7.28 -4.34 19.75
C ILE A 246 8.60 -5.11 19.58
N ILE A 247 8.92 -5.52 18.35
CA ILE A 247 10.18 -6.20 18.07
C ILE A 247 11.32 -5.21 17.98
N ALA A 248 11.20 -4.15 17.18
CA ALA A 248 12.31 -3.21 16.98
C ALA A 248 12.77 -2.59 18.33
N ILE A 249 11.85 -2.14 19.18
CA ILE A 249 12.21 -1.56 20.48
C ILE A 249 12.50 -2.68 21.50
N GLY A 250 11.57 -3.62 21.65
CA GLY A 250 11.64 -4.63 22.71
C GLY A 250 12.81 -5.59 22.54
N ALA A 251 13.09 -6.04 21.32
CA ALA A 251 14.19 -6.96 21.06
C ALA A 251 15.54 -6.29 21.30
N PHE A 252 15.77 -5.05 20.85
CA PHE A 252 17.04 -4.38 21.09
C PHE A 252 17.26 -4.08 22.58
N ILE A 253 16.22 -3.74 23.34
CA ILE A 253 16.33 -3.65 24.81
C ILE A 253 16.74 -5.00 25.41
N LEU A 254 16.09 -6.10 25.01
CA LEU A 254 16.44 -7.43 25.52
C LEU A 254 17.88 -7.84 25.14
N LEU A 255 18.30 -7.59 23.90
CA LEU A 255 19.64 -7.87 23.41
C LEU A 255 20.71 -7.04 24.14
N LYS A 256 20.38 -5.86 24.66
CA LYS A 256 21.29 -5.10 25.53
C LYS A 256 21.64 -5.86 26.82
N PHE A 257 20.74 -6.70 27.31
CA PHE A 257 20.93 -7.53 28.50
C PHE A 257 21.32 -8.97 28.15
N ASP A 258 22.00 -9.17 27.01
CA ASP A 258 22.48 -10.47 26.53
C ASP A 258 21.39 -11.55 26.44
N PHE A 259 20.15 -11.14 26.20
CA PHE A 259 19.04 -12.07 26.07
C PHE A 259 19.18 -12.90 24.78
N PHE A 260 19.04 -14.23 24.89
CA PHE A 260 19.25 -15.13 23.76
C PHE A 260 18.22 -14.87 22.64
N PRO A 261 18.65 -14.54 21.40
CA PRO A 261 17.75 -14.15 20.31
C PRO A 261 16.67 -15.18 19.97
N GLY A 262 16.95 -16.48 20.14
CA GLY A 262 15.98 -17.55 19.88
C GLY A 262 14.68 -17.39 20.68
N TRP A 263 14.74 -16.86 21.91
CA TRP A 263 13.55 -16.61 22.72
C TRP A 263 12.66 -15.49 22.15
N ILE A 264 13.25 -14.52 21.45
CA ILE A 264 12.50 -13.43 20.80
C ILE A 264 11.72 -13.99 19.60
N PHE A 265 12.35 -14.87 18.80
CA PHE A 265 11.65 -15.61 17.74
C PHE A 265 10.54 -16.51 18.31
N ALA A 266 10.80 -17.21 19.41
CA ALA A 266 9.80 -18.08 20.04
C ALA A 266 8.58 -17.31 20.55
N ALA A 267 8.80 -16.18 21.24
CA ALA A 267 7.72 -15.30 21.67
C ALA A 267 6.92 -14.77 20.47
N THR A 268 7.58 -14.43 19.37
CA THR A 268 6.94 -13.99 18.13
C THR A 268 6.11 -15.10 17.47
N ALA A 269 6.56 -16.35 17.53
CA ALA A 269 5.79 -17.50 17.03
C ALA A 269 4.51 -17.72 17.86
N VAL A 270 4.60 -17.57 19.20
CA VAL A 270 3.43 -17.63 20.09
C VAL A 270 2.46 -16.50 19.78
N MET A 271 2.95 -15.26 19.61
CA MET A 271 2.11 -14.14 19.18
C MET A 271 1.41 -14.43 17.85
N ASN A 272 2.11 -14.97 16.85
CA ASN A 272 1.51 -15.31 15.57
C ASN A 272 0.42 -16.36 15.70
N THR A 273 0.64 -17.38 16.53
CA THR A 273 -0.38 -18.39 16.85
C THR A 273 -1.61 -17.76 17.50
N ILE A 274 -1.43 -16.84 18.46
CA ILE A 274 -2.54 -16.07 19.05
C ILE A 274 -3.27 -15.25 17.98
N GLY A 275 -2.55 -14.62 17.04
CA GLY A 275 -3.12 -13.89 15.92
C GLY A 275 -3.96 -14.76 14.99
N VAL A 276 -3.54 -16.00 14.73
CA VAL A 276 -4.32 -17.00 13.97
C VAL A 276 -5.61 -17.35 14.72
N LEU A 277 -5.53 -17.62 16.02
CA LEU A 277 -6.71 -17.92 16.83
C LEU A 277 -7.68 -16.74 16.90
N ALA A 278 -7.17 -15.51 17.07
CA ALA A 278 -7.97 -14.30 17.04
C ALA A 278 -8.69 -14.12 15.70
N TRP A 279 -8.00 -14.39 14.59
CA TRP A 279 -8.62 -14.39 13.26
C TRP A 279 -9.73 -15.43 13.17
N LEU A 280 -9.46 -16.70 13.47
CA LEU A 280 -10.43 -17.80 13.35
C LEU A 280 -11.67 -17.62 14.23
N ILE A 281 -11.50 -17.18 15.47
CA ILE A 281 -12.58 -17.12 16.45
C ILE A 281 -13.40 -15.83 16.32
N ARG A 282 -12.73 -14.68 16.09
CA ARG A 282 -13.40 -13.37 16.16
C ARG A 282 -13.70 -12.77 14.79
N ILE A 283 -12.77 -12.84 13.85
CA ILE A 283 -12.88 -12.07 12.61
C ILE A 283 -13.40 -12.92 11.46
N TYR A 284 -12.88 -14.12 11.27
CA TYR A 284 -13.22 -15.03 10.16
C TYR A 284 -14.73 -15.29 10.01
N PRO A 285 -15.51 -15.56 11.10
CA PRO A 285 -16.96 -15.78 10.98
C PRO A 285 -17.73 -14.52 10.61
N ASN A 286 -17.18 -13.34 10.91
CA ASN A 286 -17.82 -12.04 10.66
C ASN A 286 -17.30 -11.37 9.37
N ALA A 287 -16.16 -11.82 8.85
CA ALA A 287 -15.58 -11.33 7.61
C ALA A 287 -16.49 -11.67 6.43
N GLY A 288 -16.93 -10.63 5.72
CA GLY A 288 -17.86 -10.79 4.62
C GLY A 288 -17.25 -11.60 3.48
N GLU A 289 -18.15 -12.23 2.74
CA GLU A 289 -17.83 -13.04 1.57
C GLU A 289 -17.61 -12.12 0.37
N ALA A 290 -16.48 -11.41 0.36
CA ALA A 290 -16.04 -10.81 -0.88
C ALA A 290 -15.82 -11.95 -1.90
N PRO A 291 -16.44 -11.88 -3.09
CA PRO A 291 -16.35 -12.95 -4.08
C PRO A 291 -14.89 -13.26 -4.38
N SER A 292 -14.57 -14.54 -4.55
CA SER A 292 -13.23 -14.93 -4.99
C SER A 292 -13.02 -14.38 -6.40
N VAL A 293 -12.08 -13.44 -6.56
CA VAL A 293 -11.75 -12.91 -7.87
C VAL A 293 -11.04 -14.00 -8.67
N SER A 294 -11.69 -14.48 -9.73
CA SER A 294 -11.12 -15.45 -10.66
C SER A 294 -10.01 -14.81 -11.49
N PHE A 295 -9.13 -15.61 -12.11
CA PHE A 295 -8.06 -15.06 -12.96
C PHE A 295 -8.61 -14.33 -14.21
N SER A 296 -9.73 -14.81 -14.76
CA SER A 296 -10.43 -14.10 -15.84
C SER A 296 -10.98 -12.75 -15.37
N GLU A 297 -11.55 -12.70 -14.17
CA GLU A 297 -12.02 -11.46 -13.56
C GLU A 297 -10.86 -10.50 -13.25
N LEU A 298 -9.71 -11.00 -12.79
CA LEU A 298 -8.49 -10.21 -12.63
C LEU A 298 -8.12 -9.51 -13.95
N ILE A 299 -8.06 -10.26 -15.05
CA ILE A 299 -7.77 -9.70 -16.37
C ILE A 299 -8.83 -8.68 -16.78
N ALA A 300 -10.12 -8.96 -16.52
CA ALA A 300 -11.19 -8.01 -16.80
C ALA A 300 -11.03 -6.71 -16.00
N GLN A 301 -10.70 -6.79 -14.71
CA GLN A 301 -10.45 -5.63 -13.85
C GLN A 301 -9.20 -4.84 -14.30
N LEU A 302 -8.15 -5.52 -14.76
CA LEU A 302 -6.96 -4.89 -15.35
C LEU A 302 -7.28 -4.16 -16.66
N LYS A 303 -8.15 -4.71 -17.52
CA LYS A 303 -8.61 -4.02 -18.74
C LYS A 303 -9.38 -2.74 -18.41
N LEU A 304 -10.04 -2.70 -17.25
CA LEU A 304 -10.75 -1.54 -16.72
C LEU A 304 -9.87 -0.62 -15.85
N TRP A 305 -8.54 -0.66 -16.00
CA TRP A 305 -7.61 0.15 -15.21
C TRP A 305 -7.94 1.64 -15.17
N ARG A 306 -8.51 2.19 -16.25
CA ARG A 306 -8.90 3.61 -16.34
C ARG A 306 -9.96 4.01 -15.31
N GLU A 307 -10.75 3.06 -14.79
CA GLU A 307 -11.76 3.33 -13.77
C GLU A 307 -11.17 3.51 -12.38
N TRP A 308 -10.10 2.77 -12.03
CA TRP A 308 -9.62 2.70 -10.65
C TRP A 308 -8.17 3.18 -10.46
N LEU A 309 -7.27 2.93 -11.41
CA LEU A 309 -5.85 3.26 -11.26
C LEU A 309 -5.59 4.77 -11.15
N PRO A 310 -6.21 5.66 -11.97
CA PRO A 310 -6.01 7.10 -11.83
C PRO A 310 -6.40 7.63 -10.45
N GLN A 311 -7.36 6.98 -9.77
CA GLN A 311 -7.81 7.38 -8.43
C GLN A 311 -6.73 7.15 -7.37
N ILE A 312 -5.93 6.09 -7.52
CA ILE A 312 -4.88 5.74 -6.55
C ILE A 312 -3.47 6.16 -6.97
N ALA A 313 -3.27 6.60 -8.23
CA ALA A 313 -1.93 6.82 -8.80
C ALA A 313 -1.03 7.73 -7.94
N TRP A 314 -1.54 8.88 -7.49
CA TRP A 314 -0.78 9.80 -6.64
C TRP A 314 -0.50 9.23 -5.25
N HIS A 315 -1.40 8.42 -4.72
CA HIS A 315 -1.22 7.74 -3.43
C HIS A 315 -0.18 6.62 -3.53
N SER A 316 -0.14 5.89 -4.66
CA SER A 316 0.88 4.90 -4.95
C SER A 316 2.25 5.54 -5.13
N PHE A 317 2.34 6.64 -5.88
CA PHE A 317 3.59 7.39 -6.05
C PHE A 317 4.12 7.92 -4.71
N ALA A 318 3.25 8.52 -3.89
CA ALA A 318 3.62 9.01 -2.58
C ALA A 318 4.05 7.88 -1.64
N LEU A 319 3.33 6.75 -1.65
CA LEU A 319 3.73 5.57 -0.87
C LEU A 319 5.10 5.06 -1.31
N SER A 320 5.36 4.94 -2.62
CA SER A 320 6.66 4.50 -3.16
C SER A 320 7.80 5.41 -2.71
N THR A 321 7.64 6.72 -2.90
CA THR A 321 8.63 7.71 -2.48
C THR A 321 8.86 7.66 -0.97
N ASN A 322 7.81 7.55 -0.17
CA ASN A 322 7.95 7.46 1.27
C ASN A 322 8.60 6.14 1.72
N ARG A 323 8.22 5.00 1.12
CA ARG A 323 8.79 3.67 1.37
C ARG A 323 10.27 3.61 1.01
N PHE A 324 10.69 4.39 0.01
CA PHE A 324 12.11 4.64 -0.28
C PHE A 324 12.83 5.29 0.90
N PHE A 325 12.30 6.41 1.45
CA PHE A 325 12.89 7.04 2.64
C PHE A 325 12.85 6.13 3.87
N VAL A 326 11.76 5.40 4.10
CA VAL A 326 11.64 4.46 5.22
C VAL A 326 12.71 3.36 5.15
N ALA A 327 12.94 2.78 3.96
CA ALA A 327 13.94 1.74 3.79
C ALA A 327 15.38 2.30 3.85
N LEU A 328 15.61 3.45 3.22
CA LEU A 328 16.92 4.09 3.18
C LEU A 328 17.38 4.56 4.57
N PHE A 329 16.44 5.02 5.40
CA PHE A 329 16.71 5.52 6.74
C PHE A 329 16.27 4.58 7.86
N ASN A 330 16.22 3.28 7.58
CA ASN A 330 16.03 2.26 8.60
C ASN A 330 17.31 2.18 9.48
N PRO A 331 17.17 2.24 10.82
CA PRO A 331 18.32 2.32 11.74
C PRO A 331 19.27 1.14 11.63
N VAL A 332 18.77 -0.05 11.29
CA VAL A 332 19.57 -1.30 11.23
C VAL A 332 20.76 -1.18 10.27
N ASP A 333 20.60 -0.44 9.18
CA ASP A 333 21.64 -0.25 8.16
C ASP A 333 22.42 1.06 8.30
N LEU A 334 21.86 2.05 9.02
CA LEU A 334 22.53 3.32 9.28
C LEU A 334 23.53 3.20 10.45
N ARG A 335 24.63 2.49 10.21
CA ARG A 335 25.87 2.61 11.03
C ARG A 335 26.43 4.04 11.05
N ILE A 336 25.87 4.90 10.22
CA ILE A 336 26.26 6.27 9.98
C ILE A 336 26.20 7.11 11.26
N SER A 337 25.38 6.81 12.27
CA SER A 337 25.14 7.83 13.32
C SER A 337 25.12 7.34 14.76
N SER A 338 25.58 6.13 15.06
CA SER A 338 25.72 5.72 16.46
C SER A 338 26.79 6.59 17.11
N PRO A 339 26.45 7.41 18.13
CA PRO A 339 27.46 8.14 18.87
C PRO A 339 28.34 7.12 19.58
N THR A 340 29.66 7.32 19.55
CA THR A 340 30.65 6.39 20.13
C THR A 340 30.40 6.09 21.61
N SER A 341 29.64 6.93 22.30
CA SER A 341 29.32 6.80 23.72
C SER A 341 28.05 6.00 24.04
N LEU A 342 27.13 5.78 23.08
CA LEU A 342 25.87 5.08 23.34
C LEU A 342 25.93 3.65 22.79
N ASP A 343 25.45 2.71 23.60
CA ASP A 343 25.28 1.33 23.15
C ASP A 343 24.39 1.27 21.90
N ARG A 344 24.83 0.48 20.91
CA ARG A 344 24.14 0.34 19.61
C ARG A 344 22.68 -0.09 19.77
N ASN A 345 22.40 -1.06 20.64
CA ASN A 345 21.06 -1.60 20.82
C ASN A 345 20.16 -0.57 21.51
N ILE A 346 20.68 0.18 22.48
CA ILE A 346 19.95 1.29 23.11
C ILE A 346 19.68 2.41 22.11
N PHE A 347 20.64 2.76 21.24
CA PHE A 347 20.43 3.74 20.19
C PHE A 347 19.28 3.34 19.25
N PHE A 348 19.27 2.09 18.77
CA PHE A 348 18.18 1.59 17.92
C PHE A 348 16.84 1.60 18.63
N ALA A 349 16.77 1.15 19.88
CA ALA A 349 15.53 1.19 20.66
C ALA A 349 14.97 2.62 20.81
N ILE A 350 15.84 3.62 21.04
CA ILE A 350 15.45 5.03 21.12
C ILE A 350 14.97 5.54 19.75
N TYR A 351 15.72 5.26 18.68
CA TYR A 351 15.35 5.65 17.32
C TYR A 351 13.99 5.07 16.91
N ASP A 352 13.80 3.76 17.11
CA ASP A 352 12.56 3.05 16.80
C ASP A 352 11.39 3.53 17.66
N THR A 353 11.65 4.02 18.88
CA THR A 353 10.61 4.70 19.67
C THR A 353 10.13 5.98 18.98
N GLY A 354 11.04 6.81 18.48
CA GLY A 354 10.66 7.99 17.68
C GLY A 354 9.90 7.62 16.41
N PHE A 355 10.39 6.61 15.70
CA PHE A 355 9.74 6.07 14.50
C PHE A 355 8.31 5.57 14.80
N PHE A 356 8.13 4.79 15.86
CA PHE A 356 6.84 4.30 16.34
C PHE A 356 5.85 5.44 16.61
N ILE A 357 6.28 6.45 17.39
CA ILE A 357 5.43 7.57 17.76
C ILE A 357 4.97 8.32 16.50
N GLY A 358 5.87 8.55 15.54
CA GLY A 358 5.55 9.19 14.26
C GLY A 358 4.48 8.42 13.48
N ASP A 359 4.71 7.13 13.21
CA ASP A 359 3.80 6.29 12.43
C ASP A 359 2.45 6.09 13.14
N PHE A 360 2.46 5.82 14.44
CA PHE A 360 1.24 5.59 15.22
C PHE A 360 0.36 6.85 15.33
N ILE A 361 0.96 7.99 15.71
CA ILE A 361 0.21 9.26 15.86
C ILE A 361 -0.37 9.69 14.52
N SER A 362 0.42 9.64 13.44
CA SER A 362 -0.07 10.07 12.12
C SER A 362 -1.24 9.22 11.63
N ARG A 363 -1.21 7.88 11.78
CA ARG A 363 -2.38 7.04 11.46
C ARG A 363 -3.61 7.40 12.27
N ARG A 364 -3.43 7.64 13.58
CA ARG A 364 -4.51 8.01 14.50
C ARG A 364 -5.14 9.35 14.14
N ILE A 365 -4.33 10.34 13.76
CA ILE A 365 -4.78 11.69 13.40
C ILE A 365 -5.43 11.69 12.00
N PHE A 366 -4.76 11.13 10.99
CA PHE A 366 -5.16 11.33 9.61
C PHE A 366 -6.22 10.35 9.12
N TYR A 367 -6.41 9.17 9.71
CA TYR A 367 -7.49 8.29 9.28
C TYR A 367 -8.90 8.92 9.41
N PRO A 368 -9.30 9.52 10.55
CA PRO A 368 -10.62 10.14 10.66
C PRO A 368 -10.76 11.42 9.82
N MET A 369 -9.66 12.11 9.48
CA MET A 369 -9.70 13.37 8.72
C MET A 369 -10.17 13.20 7.27
N ARG A 370 -10.59 14.29 6.65
CA ARG A 370 -10.86 14.34 5.20
C ARG A 370 -9.64 13.90 4.39
N ILE A 371 -9.88 13.42 3.17
CA ILE A 371 -8.79 13.00 2.29
C ILE A 371 -7.99 14.22 1.82
N PHE A 372 -6.69 14.21 2.06
CA PHE A 372 -5.72 15.19 1.60
C PHE A 372 -4.94 14.64 0.41
N HIS A 373 -4.43 15.55 -0.43
CA HIS A 373 -3.53 15.16 -1.51
C HIS A 373 -2.22 14.58 -0.91
N PRO A 374 -1.79 13.37 -1.31
CA PRO A 374 -0.76 12.63 -0.58
C PRO A 374 0.65 13.23 -0.72
N ILE A 375 0.88 14.05 -1.75
CA ILE A 375 2.17 14.75 -1.97
C ILE A 375 2.52 15.67 -0.79
N TRP A 376 1.54 16.26 -0.10
CA TRP A 376 1.82 17.14 1.04
C TRP A 376 2.58 16.42 2.16
N PHE A 377 2.37 15.11 2.33
CA PHE A 377 3.08 14.33 3.33
C PHE A 377 4.54 14.04 2.94
N LEU A 378 4.89 14.11 1.65
CA LEU A 378 6.27 13.88 1.18
C LEU A 378 7.23 14.97 1.65
N ILE A 379 6.74 16.16 2.00
CA ILE A 379 7.57 17.22 2.61
C ILE A 379 8.18 16.71 3.92
N PHE A 380 7.42 15.96 4.72
CA PHE A 380 7.91 15.35 5.95
C PHE A 380 8.90 14.20 5.68
N SER A 381 8.66 13.34 4.67
CA SER A 381 9.60 12.28 4.30
C SER A 381 10.94 12.84 3.83
N ILE A 382 10.92 13.85 2.94
CA ILE A 382 12.12 14.48 2.41
C ILE A 382 12.85 15.24 3.51
N GLY A 383 12.14 16.07 4.27
CA GLY A 383 12.71 16.81 5.39
C GLY A 383 13.31 15.87 6.44
N GLY A 384 12.59 14.81 6.80
CA GLY A 384 13.06 13.79 7.72
C GLY A 384 14.30 13.06 7.20
N GLY A 385 14.33 12.68 5.92
CA GLY A 385 15.51 12.08 5.28
C GLY A 385 16.73 13.00 5.30
N VAL A 386 16.56 14.29 4.99
CA VAL A 386 17.65 15.29 5.07
C VAL A 386 18.17 15.41 6.51
N LEU A 387 17.28 15.46 7.50
CA LEU A 387 17.68 15.50 8.91
C LEU A 387 18.40 14.23 9.34
N SER A 388 18.00 13.06 8.83
CA SER A 388 18.63 11.78 9.12
C SER A 388 20.06 11.64 8.55
N LEU A 389 20.49 12.54 7.67
CA LEU A 389 21.88 12.62 7.20
C LEU A 389 22.80 13.38 8.17
N VAL A 390 22.23 14.14 9.10
CA VAL A 390 22.99 14.95 10.06
C VAL A 390 23.63 14.02 11.10
N PRO A 391 24.94 14.15 11.42
CA PRO A 391 25.64 13.31 12.40
C PRO A 391 25.25 13.60 13.86
N ALA A 392 24.00 13.98 14.15
CA ALA A 392 23.52 14.30 15.48
C ALA A 392 22.41 13.32 15.88
N PRO A 393 22.60 12.49 16.93
CA PRO A 393 21.64 11.44 17.32
C PRO A 393 20.21 11.96 17.55
N LEU A 394 20.05 13.10 18.20
CA LEU A 394 18.75 13.72 18.44
C LEU A 394 18.09 14.23 17.14
N VAL A 395 18.89 14.72 16.20
CA VAL A 395 18.39 15.17 14.88
C VAL A 395 17.94 13.97 14.05
N ASN A 396 18.68 12.85 14.12
CA ASN A 396 18.29 11.60 13.46
C ASN A 396 17.02 11.00 14.04
N LEU A 397 16.85 11.04 15.37
CA LEU A 397 15.61 10.62 16.01
C LEU A 397 14.42 11.42 15.46
N PHE A 398 14.57 12.74 15.35
CA PHE A 398 13.52 13.59 14.79
C PHE A 398 13.33 13.37 13.28
N GLY A 399 14.40 13.11 12.54
CA GLY A 399 14.35 12.73 11.12
C GLY A 399 13.57 11.44 10.89
N GLY A 400 13.89 10.39 11.65
CA GLY A 400 13.15 9.12 11.67
C GLY A 400 11.69 9.29 12.04
N PHE A 401 11.39 10.11 13.06
CA PHE A 401 10.01 10.47 13.41
C PHE A 401 9.25 11.10 12.23
N LEU A 402 9.84 12.06 11.52
CA LEU A 402 9.17 12.73 10.39
C LEU A 402 8.93 11.78 9.20
N VAL A 403 9.91 10.93 8.87
CA VAL A 403 9.76 9.89 7.84
C VAL A 403 8.63 8.92 8.22
N ALA A 404 8.59 8.49 9.47
CA ALA A 404 7.54 7.60 9.97
C ALA A 404 6.16 8.27 10.04
N PHE A 405 6.12 9.56 10.40
CA PHE A 405 4.89 10.36 10.41
C PHE A 405 4.30 10.50 9.01
N ALA A 406 5.14 10.74 8.00
CA ALA A 406 4.71 10.71 6.60
C ALA A 406 4.19 9.34 6.19
N ASN A 407 4.90 8.27 6.59
CA ASN A 407 4.49 6.89 6.33
C ASN A 407 3.07 6.60 6.85
N GLY A 408 2.81 6.86 8.13
CA GLY A 408 1.51 6.59 8.72
C GLY A 408 0.40 7.46 8.16
N ALA A 409 0.68 8.73 7.86
CA ALA A 409 -0.27 9.64 7.23
C ALA A 409 -0.67 9.19 5.82
N ILE A 410 0.32 8.91 4.96
CA ILE A 410 0.09 8.42 3.59
C ILE A 410 -0.66 7.10 3.63
N TYR A 411 -0.26 6.17 4.51
CA TYR A 411 -0.90 4.87 4.63
C TYR A 411 -2.37 5.01 5.03
N ALA A 412 -2.68 5.75 6.10
CA ALA A 412 -4.04 5.97 6.56
C ALA A 412 -4.95 6.63 5.50
N GLN A 413 -4.44 7.69 4.86
CA GLN A 413 -5.18 8.45 3.85
C GLN A 413 -5.42 7.66 2.57
N SER A 414 -4.43 6.88 2.13
CA SER A 414 -4.56 6.01 0.96
C SER A 414 -5.54 4.87 1.22
N THR A 415 -5.47 4.24 2.40
CA THR A 415 -6.43 3.18 2.79
C THR A 415 -7.86 3.70 2.81
N LYS A 416 -8.09 4.87 3.40
CA LYS A 416 -9.39 5.53 3.41
C LYS A 416 -9.87 5.87 2.00
N LYS A 417 -9.00 6.40 1.15
CA LYS A 417 -9.37 6.76 -0.22
C LYS A 417 -9.80 5.54 -1.05
N VAL A 418 -9.06 4.43 -0.97
CA VAL A 418 -9.47 3.19 -1.64
C VAL A 418 -10.81 2.71 -1.11
N GLU A 419 -11.09 2.88 0.18
CA GLU A 419 -12.38 2.51 0.77
C GLU A 419 -13.55 3.37 0.29
N THR A 420 -13.37 4.69 0.21
CA THR A 420 -14.48 5.63 -0.01
C THR A 420 -14.68 6.05 -1.46
N GLU A 421 -13.62 6.09 -2.27
CA GLU A 421 -13.67 6.62 -3.63
C GLU A 421 -13.60 5.51 -4.70
N VAL A 422 -12.88 4.42 -4.44
CA VAL A 422 -12.75 3.32 -5.39
C VAL A 422 -13.96 2.38 -5.26
N ARG A 423 -14.50 1.94 -6.41
CA ARG A 423 -15.60 0.97 -6.43
C ARG A 423 -15.17 -0.34 -5.75
N SER A 424 -16.03 -0.89 -4.90
CA SER A 424 -15.77 -2.09 -4.10
C SER A 424 -15.19 -3.27 -4.90
N ARG A 425 -15.66 -3.49 -6.14
CA ARG A 425 -15.14 -4.54 -7.04
C ARG A 425 -13.64 -4.41 -7.36
N PHE A 426 -13.10 -3.20 -7.30
CA PHE A 426 -11.67 -2.93 -7.56
C PHE A 426 -10.85 -2.77 -6.28
N ASN A 427 -11.41 -2.94 -5.08
CA ASN A 427 -10.70 -2.67 -3.83
C ASN A 427 -9.48 -3.58 -3.66
N LEU A 428 -9.65 -4.90 -3.83
CA LEU A 428 -8.55 -5.85 -3.70
C LEU A 428 -7.43 -5.54 -4.69
N MET A 429 -7.78 -5.23 -5.95
CA MET A 429 -6.82 -4.89 -7.00
C MET A 429 -6.08 -3.59 -6.65
N SER A 430 -6.83 -2.57 -6.23
CA SER A 430 -6.29 -1.26 -5.89
C SER A 430 -5.34 -1.34 -4.72
N PHE A 431 -5.66 -2.10 -3.67
CA PHE A 431 -4.74 -2.35 -2.56
C PHE A 431 -3.49 -3.10 -3.01
N SER A 432 -3.63 -4.17 -3.79
CA SER A 432 -2.49 -4.93 -4.32
C SER A 432 -1.55 -4.07 -5.17
N VAL A 433 -2.09 -3.23 -6.06
CA VAL A 433 -1.29 -2.36 -6.95
C VAL A 433 -0.73 -1.15 -6.20
N TRP A 434 -1.45 -0.62 -5.22
CA TRP A 434 -0.92 0.43 -4.36
C TRP A 434 0.29 -0.08 -3.55
N LEU A 435 0.16 -1.25 -2.93
CA LEU A 435 1.22 -1.84 -2.12
C LEU A 435 2.43 -2.27 -2.97
N ILE A 436 2.22 -2.88 -4.14
CA ILE A 436 3.35 -3.30 -5.00
C ILE A 436 4.19 -2.10 -5.45
N ILE A 437 3.55 -0.96 -5.81
CA ILE A 437 4.26 0.27 -6.18
C ILE A 437 5.00 0.85 -4.96
N GLY A 438 4.39 0.75 -3.77
CA GLY A 438 5.04 1.08 -2.51
C GLY A 438 6.31 0.25 -2.25
N ASP A 439 6.21 -1.07 -2.44
CA ASP A 439 7.30 -2.02 -2.19
C ASP A 439 8.49 -1.80 -3.14
N VAL A 440 8.26 -1.36 -4.39
CA VAL A 440 9.34 -0.93 -5.30
C VAL A 440 10.20 0.17 -4.68
N GLY A 441 9.57 1.13 -4.00
CA GLY A 441 10.30 2.19 -3.28
C GLY A 441 11.20 1.63 -2.19
N SER A 442 10.71 0.69 -1.39
CA SER A 442 11.50 0.03 -0.36
C SER A 442 12.69 -0.75 -0.92
N VAL A 443 12.51 -1.46 -2.05
CA VAL A 443 13.61 -2.18 -2.71
C VAL A 443 14.69 -1.20 -3.17
N ILE A 444 14.31 -0.10 -3.82
CA ILE A 444 15.27 0.93 -4.26
C ILE A 444 16.00 1.53 -3.05
N GLY A 445 15.27 1.87 -1.98
CA GLY A 445 15.84 2.45 -0.76
C GLY A 445 16.87 1.53 -0.11
N ALA A 446 16.51 0.27 0.12
CA ALA A 446 17.38 -0.72 0.75
C ALA A 446 18.68 -0.96 -0.04
N ASN A 447 18.61 -1.00 -1.38
CA ASN A 447 19.81 -1.16 -2.22
C ASN A 447 20.71 0.07 -2.23
N LEU A 448 20.18 1.27 -1.93
CA LEU A 448 20.96 2.51 -1.88
C LEU A 448 21.56 2.80 -0.50
N THR A 449 21.15 2.09 0.56
CA THR A 449 21.63 2.35 1.92
C THR A 449 23.14 2.18 2.06
N GLN A 450 23.73 1.16 1.43
CA GLN A 450 25.18 0.93 1.49
C GLN A 450 25.98 2.01 0.75
N VAL A 451 25.48 2.44 -0.42
CA VAL A 451 26.08 3.52 -1.21
C VAL A 451 26.05 4.82 -0.42
N LEU A 452 24.90 5.14 0.18
CA LEU A 452 24.74 6.32 1.02
C LEU A 452 25.66 6.27 2.25
N ALA A 453 25.76 5.12 2.91
CA ALA A 453 26.67 4.94 4.04
C ALA A 453 28.13 5.19 3.68
N THR A 454 28.58 4.68 2.53
CA THR A 454 29.93 4.90 2.02
C THR A 454 30.19 6.39 1.74
N LEU A 455 29.23 7.06 1.09
CA LEU A 455 29.32 8.48 0.78
C LEU A 455 29.39 9.34 2.05
N VAL A 456 28.52 9.11 3.03
CA VAL A 456 28.51 9.89 4.27
C VAL A 456 29.80 9.67 5.06
N ASN A 457 30.33 8.44 5.11
CA ASN A 457 31.61 8.17 5.76
C ASN A 457 32.77 8.91 5.07
N HIS A 458 32.78 8.93 3.74
CA HIS A 458 33.79 9.67 2.97
C HIS A 458 33.74 11.18 3.29
N LEU A 459 32.54 11.78 3.27
CA LEU A 459 32.33 13.21 3.56
C LEU A 459 32.69 13.61 4.99
N ARG A 460 32.71 12.66 5.94
CA ARG A 460 33.12 12.93 7.33
C ARG A 460 34.63 12.82 7.54
N SER A 461 35.31 12.10 6.66
CA SER A 461 36.76 11.93 6.71
C SER A 461 37.51 13.06 6.01
N SER A 462 36.87 13.77 5.07
CA SER A 462 37.33 14.98 4.42
C SER A 462 37.02 16.22 5.24
#